data_AF-A0A9W4PSG6-F1
#
_entry.id   AF-A0A9W4PSG6-F1
#
_cell.length_a   1.000
_cell.length_b   1.000
_cell.length_c   1.000
_cell.angle_alpha   90.00
_cell.angle_beta   90.00
_cell.angle_gamma   90.00
#
_symmetry.space_group_name_H-M   'P 1'
#
loop_
_entity.id
_entity.type
_entity.pdbx_description
1 polymer ?
#
loop_
_entity_poly.entity_id
_entity_poly.type
_entity_poly.pdbx_seq_one_letter_code
_entity_poly.pdbx_strand_id
1 'polypeptide(L)'
;MLHMPENNWASDWQKDTNYTKRDTERMIEAATRRSPALLTAFITRQLIVSAGPHTKARPGEGGDRRLHITVRKRGAEAFHIILKKMGGQLFITSIETRAHLEIEALRGRSPDSFTEQLVRCRR
;
A
#
# COMPACT_ATOMS: atom_id res chain seq x y z
N MET A 1 -17.99 -6.42 2.31
CA MET A 1 -16.52 -6.39 2.11
C MET A 1 -16.24 -7.19 0.85
N LEU A 2 -15.58 -6.60 -0.15
CA LEU A 2 -15.15 -7.35 -1.34
C LEU A 2 -13.87 -8.12 -0.96
N HIS A 3 -13.88 -9.43 -1.17
CA HIS A 3 -12.72 -10.27 -0.93
C HIS A 3 -11.80 -10.31 -2.16
N MET A 4 -10.50 -10.29 -1.92
CA MET A 4 -9.50 -10.48 -2.95
C MET A 4 -9.48 -11.96 -3.34
N PRO A 5 -9.60 -12.29 -4.65
CA PRO A 5 -9.48 -13.68 -5.10
C PRO A 5 -8.17 -14.34 -4.66
N GLU A 6 -8.19 -15.63 -4.33
CA GLU A 6 -7.01 -16.37 -3.88
C GLU A 6 -5.84 -16.33 -4.88
N ASN A 7 -6.16 -16.35 -6.18
CA ASN A 7 -5.18 -16.25 -7.27
C ASN A 7 -4.65 -14.82 -7.52
N ASN A 8 -5.09 -13.83 -6.74
CA ASN A 8 -4.60 -12.46 -6.78
C ASN A 8 -3.61 -12.16 -5.65
N TRP A 9 -3.06 -13.18 -5.01
CA TRP A 9 -1.95 -13.08 -4.07
C TRP A 9 -0.70 -13.71 -4.67
N ALA A 10 0.43 -12.99 -4.63
CA ALA A 10 1.72 -13.59 -4.98
C ALA A 10 2.03 -14.76 -4.00
N SER A 11 2.77 -15.77 -4.46
CA SER A 11 3.13 -16.93 -3.61
C SER A 11 3.92 -16.52 -2.36
N ASP A 12 4.71 -15.45 -2.48
CA ASP A 12 5.55 -14.87 -1.43
C ASP A 12 4.96 -13.57 -0.86
N TRP A 13 3.64 -13.35 -0.99
CA TRP A 13 3.01 -12.09 -0.57
C TRP A 13 3.23 -11.79 0.91
N GLN A 14 3.24 -12.81 1.79
CA GLN A 14 3.32 -12.61 3.23
C GLN A 14 4.74 -12.26 3.64
N LYS A 15 4.97 -10.98 3.91
CA LYS A 15 6.29 -10.45 4.31
C LYS A 15 6.42 -10.25 5.82
N ASP A 16 5.31 -10.09 6.53
CA ASP A 16 5.24 -10.03 7.99
C ASP A 16 4.07 -10.89 8.47
N THR A 17 4.38 -11.89 9.31
CA THR A 17 3.42 -12.88 9.81
C THR A 17 2.43 -12.30 10.84
N ASN A 18 2.68 -11.09 11.35
CA ASN A 18 1.76 -10.39 12.25
C ASN A 18 0.51 -9.85 11.53
N TYR A 19 0.44 -10.00 10.20
CA TYR A 19 -0.66 -9.53 9.37
C TYR A 19 -1.27 -10.67 8.57
N THR A 20 -2.58 -10.81 8.68
CA THR A 20 -3.35 -11.79 7.93
C THR A 20 -3.72 -11.27 6.54
N LYS A 21 -4.20 -12.16 5.66
CA LYS A 21 -4.84 -11.74 4.38
C LYS A 21 -5.98 -10.77 4.65
N ARG A 22 -6.82 -11.04 5.64
CA ARG A 22 -7.95 -10.19 6.01
C ARG A 22 -7.52 -8.80 6.48
N ASP A 23 -6.44 -8.70 7.25
CA ASP A 23 -5.89 -7.40 7.66
C ASP A 23 -5.40 -6.62 6.44
N THR A 24 -4.71 -7.30 5.54
CA THR A 24 -4.18 -6.73 4.30
C THR A 24 -5.31 -6.24 3.38
N GLU A 25 -6.36 -7.03 3.21
CA GLU A 25 -7.56 -6.66 2.45
C GLU A 25 -8.21 -5.40 3.01
N ARG A 26 -8.40 -5.32 4.34
CA ARG A 26 -8.98 -4.14 4.99
C ARG A 26 -8.15 -2.88 4.74
N MET A 27 -6.83 -2.99 4.76
CA MET A 27 -5.94 -1.86 4.46
C MET A 27 -6.01 -1.46 2.98
N ILE A 28 -6.12 -2.42 2.06
CA ILE A 28 -6.30 -2.15 0.63
C ILE A 28 -7.66 -1.49 0.37
N GLU A 29 -8.75 -2.01 0.95
CA GLU A 29 -10.09 -1.43 0.85
C GLU A 29 -10.15 -0.02 1.43
N ALA A 30 -9.41 0.25 2.52
CA ALA A 30 -9.25 1.60 3.03
C ALA A 30 -8.50 2.52 2.04
N ALA A 31 -7.50 1.99 1.33
CA ALA A 31 -6.72 2.73 0.34
C ALA A 31 -7.50 3.04 -0.94
N THR A 32 -8.44 2.19 -1.35
CA THR A 32 -9.29 2.46 -2.53
C THR A 32 -10.11 3.73 -2.38
N ARG A 33 -10.45 4.13 -1.15
CA ARG A 33 -11.16 5.39 -0.86
C ARG A 33 -10.35 6.64 -1.22
N ARG A 34 -9.02 6.51 -1.41
CA ARG A 34 -8.11 7.61 -1.73
C ARG A 34 -7.53 7.56 -3.13
N SER A 35 -7.71 6.46 -3.84
CA SER A 35 -7.16 6.28 -5.18
C SER A 35 -8.20 5.65 -6.11
N PRO A 36 -8.83 6.45 -6.99
CA PRO A 36 -9.77 5.94 -7.99
C PRO A 36 -9.19 4.84 -8.88
N ALA A 37 -7.89 4.92 -9.20
CA ALA A 37 -7.20 3.89 -9.96
C ALA A 37 -7.13 2.55 -9.20
N LEU A 38 -6.83 2.62 -7.90
CA LEU A 38 -6.75 1.46 -7.01
C LEU A 38 -8.15 0.87 -6.76
N LEU A 39 -9.16 1.73 -6.60
CA LEU A 39 -10.57 1.33 -6.55
C LEU A 39 -11.00 0.59 -7.81
N THR A 40 -10.71 1.15 -8.99
CA THR A 40 -11.07 0.54 -10.27
C THR A 40 -10.43 -0.84 -10.42
N ALA A 41 -9.14 -0.97 -10.11
CA ALA A 41 -8.44 -2.25 -10.15
C ALA A 41 -9.00 -3.26 -9.13
N PHE A 42 -9.44 -2.79 -7.97
CA PHE A 42 -10.03 -3.62 -6.92
C PHE A 42 -11.41 -4.16 -7.33
N ILE A 43 -12.32 -3.30 -7.78
CA ILE A 43 -13.68 -3.71 -8.19
C ILE A 43 -13.69 -4.58 -9.45
N THR A 44 -12.74 -4.36 -10.37
CA THR A 44 -12.59 -5.18 -11.60
C THR A 44 -11.81 -6.48 -11.37
N ARG A 45 -11.41 -6.77 -10.12
CA ARG A 45 -10.62 -7.96 -9.73
C ARG A 45 -9.27 -8.10 -10.47
N GLN A 46 -8.70 -6.97 -10.89
CA GLN A 46 -7.40 -6.92 -11.58
C GLN A 46 -6.22 -6.61 -10.65
N LEU A 47 -6.50 -6.31 -9.38
CA LEU A 47 -5.48 -6.01 -8.38
C LEU A 47 -4.82 -7.30 -7.88
N ILE A 48 -3.49 -7.36 -7.90
CA ILE A 48 -2.67 -8.43 -7.34
C ILE A 48 -1.89 -7.89 -6.15
N VAL A 49 -1.97 -8.56 -5.00
CA VAL A 49 -1.13 -8.30 -3.83
C VAL A 49 0.23 -8.93 -4.06
N SER A 50 1.24 -8.09 -4.30
CA SER A 50 2.61 -8.55 -4.54
C SER A 50 3.38 -8.69 -3.23
N ALA A 51 3.13 -7.79 -2.29
CA ALA A 51 3.66 -7.88 -0.92
C ALA A 51 2.63 -7.30 0.05
N GLY A 52 2.30 -8.07 1.09
CA GLY A 52 1.51 -7.63 2.24
C GLY A 52 2.27 -6.61 3.10
N PRO A 53 1.72 -6.22 4.25
CA PRO A 53 2.33 -5.23 5.13
C PRO A 53 3.75 -5.66 5.52
N HIS A 54 4.73 -4.80 5.26
CA HIS A 54 6.10 -4.97 5.73
C HIS A 54 6.86 -3.66 5.74
N THR A 55 7.94 -3.64 6.53
CA THR A 55 8.78 -2.47 6.69
C THR A 55 10.02 -2.61 5.81
N LYS A 56 10.24 -1.65 4.92
CA LYS A 56 11.46 -1.56 4.10
C LYS A 56 12.00 -0.14 4.16
N ALA A 57 13.33 -0.01 4.18
CA ALA A 57 13.98 1.27 4.00
C ALA A 57 13.81 1.73 2.54
N ARG A 58 13.68 3.03 2.30
CA ARG A 58 13.79 3.57 0.94
C ARG A 58 15.21 3.33 0.40
N PRO A 59 15.36 3.13 -0.93
CA PRO A 59 16.69 3.11 -1.55
C PRO A 59 17.44 4.40 -1.23
N GLY A 60 18.64 4.29 -0.63
CA GLY A 60 19.48 5.45 -0.28
C GLY A 60 19.16 6.13 1.06
N GLU A 61 18.06 5.78 1.73
CA GLU A 61 17.73 6.32 3.05
C GLU A 61 18.08 5.29 4.12
N GLY A 62 19.26 5.43 4.74
CA GLY A 62 19.83 4.51 5.73
C GLY A 62 19.09 4.42 7.08
N GLY A 63 17.80 4.74 7.16
CA GLY A 63 17.07 4.73 8.43
C GLY A 63 15.55 4.84 8.35
N ASP A 64 14.97 5.47 7.32
CA ASP A 64 13.51 5.70 7.29
C ASP A 64 12.76 4.48 6.74
N ARG A 65 12.45 3.60 7.67
CA ARG A 65 11.82 2.30 7.46
C ARG A 65 10.29 2.48 7.47
N ARG A 66 9.67 2.46 6.28
CA ARG A 66 8.23 2.68 6.13
C ARG A 66 7.48 1.35 6.01
N LEU A 67 6.44 1.21 6.82
CA LEU A 67 5.48 0.11 6.68
C LEU A 67 4.66 0.37 5.42
N HIS A 68 4.58 -0.62 4.52
CA HIS A 68 3.80 -0.46 3.31
C HIS A 68 3.27 -1.79 2.78
N ILE A 69 2.30 -1.70 1.87
CA ILE A 69 1.75 -2.80 1.08
C ILE A 69 2.05 -2.51 -0.39
N THR A 70 2.46 -3.51 -1.15
CA THR A 70 2.62 -3.40 -2.61
C THR A 70 1.52 -4.19 -3.30
N VAL A 71 0.69 -3.46 -4.04
CA VAL A 71 -0.31 -4.03 -4.95
C VAL A 71 -0.03 -3.58 -6.36
N ARG A 72 -0.45 -4.34 -7.37
CA ARG A 72 -0.32 -3.93 -8.77
C ARG A 72 -1.58 -4.30 -9.53
N LYS A 73 -1.92 -3.50 -10.52
CA LYS A 73 -2.91 -3.93 -11.53
C LYS A 73 -2.20 -4.86 -12.51
N ARG A 74 -2.85 -5.96 -12.93
CA ARG A 74 -2.31 -6.87 -13.96
C ARG A 74 -1.84 -6.08 -15.19
N GLY A 75 -0.56 -6.24 -15.55
CA GLY A 75 0.06 -5.57 -16.70
C GLY A 75 0.35 -4.07 -16.54
N ALA A 76 0.31 -3.52 -15.32
CA ALA A 76 0.56 -2.10 -15.06
C ALA A 76 1.49 -1.88 -13.86
N GLU A 77 1.76 -0.60 -13.56
CA GLU A 77 2.60 -0.18 -12.43
C GLU A 77 2.05 -0.64 -11.07
N ALA A 78 2.97 -0.76 -10.12
CA ALA A 78 2.65 -1.04 -8.72
C ALA A 78 2.22 0.24 -7.99
N PHE A 79 1.28 0.05 -7.07
CA PHE A 79 0.93 1.00 -6.02
C PHE A 79 1.59 0.56 -4.71
N HIS A 80 2.23 1.50 -4.05
CA HIS A 80 2.78 1.37 -2.71
C HIS A 80 1.86 2.12 -1.75
N ILE A 81 1.12 1.37 -0.94
CA ILE A 81 0.24 1.92 0.09
C ILE A 81 1.09 2.09 1.35
N ILE A 82 1.48 3.32 1.67
CA ILE A 82 2.31 3.61 2.84
C ILE A 82 1.42 3.72 4.07
N LEU A 83 1.87 3.07 5.15
CA LEU A 83 1.18 2.95 6.41
C LEU A 83 2.05 3.51 7.53
N LYS A 84 1.42 4.19 8.49
CA LYS A 84 2.05 4.64 9.73
C LYS A 84 1.30 4.06 10.91
N LYS A 85 2.05 3.51 11.87
CA LYS A 85 1.50 3.02 13.13
C LYS A 85 1.57 4.13 14.17
N MET A 86 0.43 4.58 14.71
CA MET A 86 0.39 5.54 15.83
C MET A 86 -0.62 5.07 16.88
N GLY A 87 -0.22 5.03 18.16
CA GLY A 87 -1.10 4.59 19.25
C GLY A 87 -1.71 3.19 19.06
N GLY A 88 -0.96 2.26 18.46
CA GLY A 88 -1.45 0.90 18.15
C GLY A 88 -2.36 0.78 16.93
N GLN A 89 -2.76 1.91 16.32
CA GLN A 89 -3.58 1.95 15.11
C GLN A 89 -2.72 2.15 13.86
N LEU A 90 -3.19 1.64 12.72
CA LEU A 90 -2.56 1.83 11.42
C LEU A 90 -3.32 2.87 10.62
N PHE A 91 -2.58 3.75 9.97
CA PHE A 91 -3.10 4.83 9.13
C PHE A 91 -2.44 4.79 7.77
N ILE A 92 -3.20 4.97 6.70
CA ILE A 92 -2.64 5.18 5.36
C ILE A 92 -2.15 6.63 5.30
N THR A 93 -0.88 6.83 4.98
CA THR A 93 -0.27 8.17 4.86
C THR A 93 -0.18 8.61 3.41
N SER A 94 0.24 7.71 2.52
CA SER A 94 0.34 8.01 1.09
C SER A 94 0.05 6.76 0.25
N ILE A 95 -0.29 6.98 -1.03
CA ILE A 95 -0.37 5.93 -2.05
C ILE A 95 0.50 6.38 -3.20
N GLU A 96 1.62 5.69 -3.39
CA GLU A 96 2.67 6.09 -4.32
C GLU A 96 2.69 5.11 -5.52
N THR A 97 2.92 5.63 -6.73
CA THR A 97 3.28 4.79 -7.88
C THR A 97 4.74 5.01 -8.22
N ARG A 98 5.33 4.13 -9.02
CA ARG A 98 6.72 4.30 -9.48
C ARG A 98 6.89 5.61 -10.26
N ALA A 99 5.99 5.92 -11.19
CA ALA A 99 6.01 7.19 -11.92
C ALA A 99 5.91 8.41 -10.98
N HIS A 100 5.10 8.32 -9.92
CA HIS A 100 4.99 9.39 -8.92
C HIS A 100 6.30 9.59 -8.15
N LEU A 101 6.94 8.49 -7.73
CA LEU A 101 8.24 8.53 -7.05
C LEU A 101 9.35 9.11 -7.92
N GLU A 102 9.39 8.74 -9.20
CA GLU A 102 10.38 9.26 -10.16
C GLU A 102 10.17 10.77 -10.40
N ILE A 103 8.93 11.23 -10.53
CA ILE A 103 8.61 12.67 -10.70
C ILE A 103 8.98 13.48 -9.45
N GLU A 104 8.67 12.99 -8.25
CA GLU A 104 8.99 13.72 -7.01
C GLU A 104 10.50 13.73 -6.73
N ALA A 105 11.22 12.65 -7.06
CA ALA A 105 12.68 12.62 -7.03
C ALA A 105 13.28 13.66 -7.99
N LEU A 106 12.75 13.79 -9.21
CA LEU A 106 13.17 14.82 -10.17
C LEU A 106 12.83 16.25 -9.70
N ARG A 107 11.80 16.42 -8.86
CA ARG A 107 11.37 17.71 -8.29
C ARG A 107 12.07 18.07 -6.98
N GLY A 108 12.94 17.21 -6.46
CA GLY A 108 13.64 17.42 -5.19
C GLY A 108 12.71 17.52 -3.97
N ARG A 109 11.48 16.98 -4.04
CA ARG A 109 10.52 17.01 -2.93
C ARG A 109 10.43 15.64 -2.27
N SER A 110 10.37 15.62 -0.94
CA SER A 110 9.97 14.40 -0.22
C SER A 110 8.46 14.16 -0.44
N PRO A 111 8.04 12.92 -0.79
CA PRO A 111 6.64 12.52 -0.94
C PRO A 111 5.74 12.67 0.30
N ASP A 112 6.24 13.21 1.40
CA ASP A 112 5.52 13.33 2.68
C ASP A 112 4.46 14.45 2.71
N SER A 113 4.18 15.10 1.59
CA SER A 113 3.39 16.34 1.53
C SER A 113 1.89 16.18 1.20
N PHE A 114 1.31 14.97 1.18
CA PHE A 114 -0.12 14.81 0.86
C PHE A 114 -0.94 13.92 1.80
N THR A 115 -1.97 14.57 2.37
CA THR A 115 -3.26 14.07 2.89
C THR A 115 -3.22 12.96 3.93
N GLU A 116 -2.92 13.34 5.18
CA GLU A 116 -3.35 12.61 6.36
C GLU A 116 -4.89 12.61 6.44
N GLN A 117 -5.52 11.58 5.89
CA GLN A 117 -6.81 11.14 6.41
C GLN A 117 -6.59 9.94 7.33
N LEU A 118 -7.37 9.87 8.40
CA LEU A 118 -7.16 8.90 9.46
C LEU A 118 -8.10 7.70 9.21
N VAL A 119 -7.62 6.59 8.62
CA VAL A 119 -8.43 5.35 8.53
C VAL A 119 -7.99 4.40 9.63
N ARG A 120 -8.88 4.15 10.60
CA ARG A 120 -8.62 3.23 11.72
C ARG A 120 -8.94 1.79 11.31
N CYS A 121 -7.92 0.97 11.07
CA CYS A 121 -8.09 -0.48 11.10
C CYS A 121 -7.96 -0.97 12.55
N ARG A 122 -9.07 -1.34 13.20
CA ARG A 122 -9.04 -2.01 14.50
C ARG A 122 -8.65 -3.48 14.29
N ARG A 123 -7.60 -3.93 14.99
CA ARG A 123 -7.28 -5.35 15.18
C ARG A 123 -8.27 -5.98 16.14
#